data_AF-A0A929V052-F1
#
_entry.id   AF-A0A929V052-F1
#
_cell.length_a   1.000
_cell.length_b   1.000
_cell.length_c   1.000
_cell.angle_alpha   90.00
_cell.angle_beta   90.00
_cell.angle_gamma   90.00
#
_symmetry.space_group_name_H-M   'P 1'
#
loop_
_entity.id
_entity.type
_entity.pdbx_description
1 polymer ?
#
loop_
_entity_poly.entity_id
_entity_poly.type
_entity_poly.pdbx_seq_one_letter_code
_entity_poly.pdbx_strand_id
1 'polypeptide(L)'
;MIDTIRLAYDTKVIPEEFKFTKQKNGVFKGVLNPTKEMKASGKYYPRVTFVKRPLGYGRIQQQMLVEFSIPKLLKGNNFSEVCNADFDNIVQALKKALFEMGLKFQFTVCIENYKVVKIDYSKNVMFEDGTTVSQIIRLLNSADTRKSLDVSSGDF
;
A
#
# COMPACT_ATOMS: atom_id res chain seq x y z
N MET A 1 -15.47 -2.33 1.52
CA MET A 1 -14.38 -3.25 1.12
C MET A 1 -13.06 -2.51 1.18
N ILE A 2 -12.09 -3.04 1.94
CA ILE A 2 -10.76 -2.43 2.08
C ILE A 2 -9.90 -2.96 0.94
N ASP A 3 -9.35 -2.05 0.13
CA ASP A 3 -8.39 -2.43 -0.90
C ASP A 3 -6.97 -2.26 -0.36
N THR A 4 -6.53 -1.01 -0.19
CA THR A 4 -5.17 -0.71 0.26
C THR A 4 -5.19 -0.18 1.69
N ILE A 5 -4.25 -0.68 2.50
CA ILE A 5 -4.05 -0.22 3.86
C ILE A 5 -2.61 0.24 4.03
N ARG A 6 -2.42 1.31 4.82
CA ARG A 6 -1.11 1.73 5.29
C ARG A 6 -1.05 1.57 6.79
N LEU A 7 -0.13 0.74 7.24
CA LEU A 7 0.20 0.51 8.64
C LEU A 7 1.43 1.33 9.01
N ALA A 8 1.49 1.81 10.25
CA ALA A 8 2.61 2.52 10.81
C ALA A 8 3.03 1.90 12.14
N TYR A 9 4.33 1.77 12.34
CA TYR A 9 4.90 1.43 13.63
C TYR A 9 6.08 2.35 13.95
N ASP A 10 6.15 2.78 15.20
CA ASP A 10 7.24 3.60 15.69
C ASP A 10 8.46 2.71 15.94
N THR A 11 9.62 3.13 15.45
CA THR A 11 10.88 2.39 15.62
C THR A 11 12.01 3.34 15.96
N LYS A 12 12.96 2.88 16.78
CA LYS A 12 14.21 3.61 17.02
C LYS A 12 15.34 3.14 16.10
N VAL A 13 15.16 1.97 15.48
CA VAL A 13 16.17 1.33 14.63
C VAL A 13 16.06 1.86 13.21
N ILE A 14 17.19 2.33 12.67
CA ILE A 14 17.30 2.74 11.28
C ILE A 14 17.65 1.50 10.46
N PRO A 15 16.84 1.14 9.45
CA PRO A 15 17.04 -0.09 8.70
C PRO A 15 18.10 0.04 7.61
N GLU A 16 19.07 -0.86 7.54
CA GLU A 16 20.20 -0.76 6.59
C GLU A 16 19.81 -1.13 5.16
N GLU A 17 18.74 -1.91 4.98
CA GLU A 17 18.26 -2.44 3.70
C GLU A 17 17.60 -1.38 2.81
N PHE A 18 17.43 -0.17 3.33
CA PHE A 18 16.66 0.88 2.68
C PHE A 18 17.55 1.80 1.86
N LYS A 19 17.04 2.19 0.69
CA LYS A 19 17.63 3.27 -0.08
C LYS A 19 17.19 4.59 0.51
N PHE A 20 18.13 5.30 1.15
CA PHE A 20 17.85 6.54 1.85
C PHE A 20 17.99 7.78 0.97
N THR A 21 17.16 8.78 1.26
CA THR A 21 17.20 10.10 0.66
C THR A 21 16.92 11.14 1.74
N LYS A 22 17.76 12.17 1.80
CA LYS A 22 17.57 13.32 2.70
C LYS A 22 16.86 14.43 1.95
N GLN A 23 15.77 14.93 2.51
CA GLN A 23 15.02 16.06 1.96
C GLN A 23 15.45 17.37 2.61
N LYS A 24 15.21 18.50 1.93
CA LYS A 24 15.60 19.85 2.37
C LYS A 24 14.93 20.28 3.69
N ASN A 25 13.77 19.72 4.02
CA ASN A 25 13.00 19.99 5.24
C ASN A 25 13.47 19.21 6.48
N GLY A 26 14.64 18.55 6.42
CA GLY A 26 15.15 17.73 7.51
C GLY A 26 14.49 16.35 7.62
N VAL A 27 13.58 16.00 6.71
CA VAL A 27 13.01 14.65 6.61
C VAL A 27 14.03 13.71 5.97
N PHE A 28 14.22 12.56 6.60
CA PHE A 28 15.07 11.48 6.12
C PHE A 28 14.18 10.28 5.82
N LYS A 29 14.15 9.86 4.55
CA LYS A 29 13.24 8.83 4.05
C LYS A 29 14.02 7.68 3.46
N GLY A 30 13.71 6.45 3.86
CA GLY A 30 14.19 5.23 3.22
C GLY A 30 13.03 4.56 2.51
N VAL A 31 13.23 3.99 1.32
CA VAL A 31 12.20 3.19 0.64
C VAL A 31 12.76 1.82 0.28
N LEU A 32 11.95 0.79 0.59
CA LEU A 32 12.14 -0.57 0.14
C LEU A 32 10.90 -0.97 -0.68
N ASN A 33 11.07 -0.97 -2.00
CA ASN A 33 10.05 -1.39 -2.95
C ASN A 33 10.37 -2.79 -3.48
N PRO A 34 9.35 -3.54 -3.93
CA PRO A 34 9.57 -4.82 -4.59
C PRO A 34 10.52 -4.68 -5.79
N THR A 35 11.51 -5.56 -5.88
CA THR A 35 12.48 -5.59 -6.98
C THR A 35 11.82 -6.04 -8.29
N LYS A 36 12.53 -5.91 -9.42
CA LYS A 36 12.04 -6.40 -10.71
C LYS A 36 11.80 -7.92 -10.69
N GLU A 37 12.71 -8.66 -10.08
CA GLU A 37 12.60 -10.12 -9.91
C GLU A 37 11.39 -10.51 -9.07
N MET A 38 11.16 -9.80 -7.96
CA MET A 38 10.00 -10.01 -7.10
C MET A 38 8.69 -9.77 -7.86
N LYS A 39 8.61 -8.71 -8.68
CA LYS A 39 7.44 -8.46 -9.53
C LYS A 39 7.25 -9.54 -10.60
N ALA A 40 8.34 -10.06 -11.16
CA ALA A 40 8.30 -11.12 -12.15
C ALA A 40 7.89 -12.49 -11.55
N SER A 41 8.03 -12.68 -10.23
CA SER A 41 7.64 -13.93 -9.56
C SER A 41 6.13 -14.21 -9.52
N GLY A 42 5.29 -13.25 -9.95
CA GLY A 42 3.82 -13.35 -9.89
C GLY A 42 3.24 -13.16 -8.48
N LYS A 43 4.08 -13.05 -7.45
CA LYS A 43 3.66 -12.73 -6.08
C LYS A 43 3.50 -11.22 -5.88
N TYR A 44 2.55 -10.84 -5.05
CA TYR A 44 2.38 -9.46 -4.61
C TYR A 44 3.24 -9.17 -3.37
N TYR A 45 3.91 -8.02 -3.37
CA TYR A 45 4.75 -7.58 -2.24
C TYR A 45 4.38 -6.14 -1.82
N PRO A 46 4.42 -5.85 -0.51
CA PRO A 46 4.12 -4.53 0.02
C PRO A 46 5.18 -3.49 -0.38
N ARG A 47 4.83 -2.21 -0.22
CA ARG A 47 5.79 -1.11 -0.23
C ARG A 47 6.11 -0.73 1.20
N VAL A 48 7.40 -0.62 1.51
CA VAL A 48 7.85 -0.31 2.86
C VAL A 48 8.66 0.98 2.83
N THR A 49 8.36 1.89 3.75
CA THR A 49 9.01 3.21 3.84
C THR A 49 9.43 3.49 5.28
N PHE A 50 10.71 3.81 5.48
CA PHE A 50 11.20 4.42 6.71
C PHE A 50 11.07 5.94 6.60
N VAL A 51 10.60 6.60 7.65
CA VAL A 51 10.57 8.07 7.76
C VAL A 51 11.11 8.48 9.12
N LYS A 52 12.18 9.27 9.12
CA LYS A 52 12.63 10.05 10.26
C LYS A 52 12.34 11.52 9.98
N ARG A 53 11.48 12.13 10.79
CA ARG A 53 11.08 13.54 10.63
C ARG A 53 11.21 14.30 11.95
N PRO A 54 11.65 15.57 11.91
CA PRO A 54 11.51 16.45 13.06
C PRO A 54 10.02 16.69 13.32
N LEU A 55 9.66 16.65 14.59
CA LEU A 55 8.41 17.17 15.13
C LEU A 55 8.70 18.53 15.75
N GLY A 56 7.66 19.34 15.98
CA GLY A 56 7.80 20.60 16.71
C GLY A 56 8.48 20.40 18.07
N TYR A 57 9.10 21.46 18.58
CA TYR A 57 9.78 21.48 19.89
C TYR A 57 10.97 20.50 20.00
N GLY A 58 11.73 20.33 18.92
CA GLY A 58 12.97 19.52 18.93
C GLY A 58 12.76 18.00 19.02
N ARG A 59 11.51 17.53 18.97
CA ARG A 59 11.18 16.10 19.00
C ARG A 59 11.49 15.48 17.64
N ILE A 60 11.79 14.19 17.61
CA ILE A 60 11.99 13.44 16.36
C ILE A 60 11.05 12.23 16.38
N GLN A 61 10.38 12.00 15.26
CA GLN A 61 9.61 10.79 15.04
C GLN A 61 10.32 9.92 14.02
N GLN A 62 10.43 8.64 14.33
CA GLN A 62 10.96 7.60 13.46
C GLN A 62 9.89 6.52 13.29
N GLN A 63 9.46 6.32 12.06
CA GLN A 63 8.35 5.45 11.71
C GLN A 63 8.67 4.58 10.52
N MET A 64 8.11 3.39 10.56
CA MET A 64 8.08 2.48 9.44
C MET A 64 6.66 2.34 8.97
N LEU A 65 6.47 2.53 7.67
CA LEU A 65 5.19 2.54 6.99
C LEU A 65 5.13 1.35 6.05
N VAL A 66 4.13 0.50 6.19
CA VAL A 66 3.88 -0.66 5.34
C VAL A 66 2.57 -0.43 4.60
N GLU A 67 2.65 -0.29 3.28
CA GLU A 67 1.50 -0.08 2.41
C GLU A 67 1.28 -1.28 1.50
N PHE A 68 0.06 -1.81 1.46
CA PHE A 68 -0.27 -2.98 0.67
C PHE A 68 -1.77 -3.08 0.36
N SER A 69 -2.08 -3.69 -0.78
CA SER A 69 -3.44 -4.11 -1.14
C SER A 69 -3.73 -5.48 -0.50
N ILE A 70 -4.74 -5.53 0.37
CA ILE A 70 -5.12 -6.74 1.10
C ILE A 70 -5.56 -7.85 0.14
N PRO A 71 -6.46 -7.59 -0.85
CA PRO A 71 -6.89 -8.62 -1.80
C PRO A 71 -5.72 -9.17 -2.62
N LYS A 72 -4.85 -8.30 -3.13
CA LYS A 72 -3.70 -8.72 -3.94
C LYS A 72 -2.69 -9.52 -3.13
N LEU A 73 -2.47 -9.16 -1.86
CA LEU A 73 -1.58 -9.89 -0.97
C LEU A 73 -2.10 -11.31 -0.70
N LEU A 74 -3.40 -11.47 -0.46
CA LEU A 74 -3.98 -12.75 -0.05
C LEU A 74 -4.41 -13.65 -1.23
N LYS A 75 -5.02 -13.06 -2.26
CA LYS A 75 -5.67 -13.76 -3.37
C LYS A 75 -4.97 -13.55 -4.72
N GLY A 76 -3.94 -12.70 -4.78
CA GLY A 76 -3.22 -12.38 -6.02
C GLY A 76 -3.98 -11.49 -7.00
N ASN A 77 -5.21 -11.08 -6.66
CA ASN A 77 -6.07 -10.25 -7.51
C ASN A 77 -6.83 -9.21 -6.66
N ASN A 78 -7.39 -8.17 -7.30
CA ASN A 78 -8.17 -7.12 -6.64
C ASN A 78 -9.68 -7.43 -6.56
N PHE A 79 -10.19 -8.40 -7.31
CA PHE A 79 -11.62 -8.68 -7.42
C PHE A 79 -12.17 -9.45 -6.23
N SER A 80 -11.37 -10.36 -5.68
CA SER A 80 -11.79 -11.23 -4.59
C SER A 80 -11.87 -10.46 -3.28
N GLU A 81 -13.07 -10.35 -2.73
CA GLU A 81 -13.27 -9.69 -1.44
C GLU A 81 -12.61 -10.46 -0.29
N VAL A 82 -12.27 -9.72 0.76
CA VAL A 82 -11.74 -10.25 2.01
C VAL A 82 -12.71 -9.91 3.15
N CYS A 83 -12.80 -10.81 4.12
CA CYS A 83 -13.68 -10.66 5.28
C CYS A 83 -12.89 -10.76 6.60
N ASN A 84 -13.57 -10.56 7.72
CA ASN A 84 -12.94 -10.65 9.04
C ASN A 84 -12.33 -12.02 9.32
N ALA A 85 -12.87 -13.10 8.74
CA ALA A 85 -12.32 -14.45 8.89
C ALA A 85 -10.98 -14.63 8.16
N ASP A 86 -10.63 -13.74 7.22
CA ASP A 86 -9.35 -13.76 6.53
C ASP A 86 -8.22 -13.06 7.34
N PHE A 87 -8.52 -12.45 8.49
CA PHE A 87 -7.57 -11.61 9.23
C PHE A 87 -6.25 -12.31 9.53
N ASP A 88 -6.28 -13.51 10.11
CA ASP A 88 -5.07 -14.26 10.44
C ASP A 88 -4.27 -14.62 9.18
N ASN A 89 -4.96 -14.98 8.09
CA ASN A 89 -4.31 -15.28 6.82
C ASN A 89 -3.62 -14.05 6.22
N ILE A 90 -4.24 -12.86 6.35
CA ILE A 90 -3.66 -11.58 5.91
C ILE A 90 -2.38 -11.28 6.70
N VAL A 91 -2.43 -11.45 8.03
CA VAL A 91 -1.27 -11.22 8.90
C VAL A 91 -0.13 -12.16 8.54
N GLN A 92 -0.40 -13.45 8.34
CA GLN A 92 0.63 -14.42 7.94
C GLN A 92 1.19 -14.13 6.55
N ALA A 93 0.34 -13.79 5.58
CA ALA A 93 0.77 -13.42 4.24
C ALA A 93 1.67 -12.17 4.28
N LEU A 94 1.34 -11.18 5.11
CA LEU A 94 2.15 -9.98 5.27
C LEU A 94 3.51 -10.28 5.93
N LYS A 95 3.52 -11.06 7.02
CA LYS A 95 4.76 -11.51 7.69
C LYS A 95 5.70 -12.19 6.70
N LYS A 96 5.15 -13.12 5.91
CA LYS A 96 5.89 -13.84 4.86
C LYS A 96 6.44 -12.89 3.80
N ALA A 97 5.62 -12.01 3.25
CA ALA A 97 6.05 -11.07 2.21
C ALA A 97 7.15 -10.12 2.70
N LEU A 98 7.04 -9.60 3.93
CA LEU A 98 8.07 -8.75 4.53
C LEU A 98 9.38 -9.53 4.80
N PHE A 99 9.29 -10.78 5.22
CA PHE A 99 10.44 -11.66 5.40
C PHE A 99 11.16 -11.94 4.07
N GLU A 100 10.40 -12.28 3.02
CA GLU A 100 10.93 -12.49 1.65
C GLU A 100 11.57 -11.20 1.09
N MET A 101 11.12 -10.02 1.52
CA MET A 101 11.75 -8.72 1.22
C MET A 101 13.04 -8.42 2.00
N GLY A 102 13.45 -9.30 2.92
CA GLY A 102 14.66 -9.15 3.73
C GLY A 102 14.47 -8.42 5.07
N LEU A 103 13.24 -8.08 5.46
CA LEU A 103 12.95 -7.33 6.70
C LEU A 103 12.90 -8.24 7.95
N LYS A 104 13.98 -8.98 8.21
CA LYS A 104 14.01 -10.02 9.26
C LYS A 104 14.00 -9.47 10.70
N PHE A 105 14.52 -8.26 10.92
CA PHE A 105 14.78 -7.68 12.25
C PHE A 105 13.65 -6.80 12.80
N GLN A 106 12.56 -6.62 12.05
CA GLN A 106 11.52 -5.63 12.35
C GLN A 106 10.26 -6.18 13.03
N PHE A 107 10.22 -7.47 13.34
CA PHE A 107 9.07 -8.10 13.99
C PHE A 107 9.16 -8.08 15.53
N THR A 108 9.84 -7.10 16.13
CA THR A 108 9.86 -6.93 17.60
C THR A 108 8.49 -6.61 18.17
N VAL A 109 7.60 -6.08 17.35
CA VAL A 109 6.19 -5.83 17.68
C VAL A 109 5.32 -6.65 16.73
N CYS A 110 4.28 -7.29 17.27
CA CYS A 110 3.25 -7.96 16.49
C CYS A 110 2.64 -6.98 15.47
N ILE A 111 2.59 -7.37 14.19
CA ILE A 111 1.98 -6.59 13.09
C ILE A 111 0.55 -6.16 13.43
N GLU A 112 -0.15 -7.01 14.16
CA GLU A 112 -1.49 -6.85 14.70
C GLU A 112 -1.63 -5.55 15.53
N ASN A 113 -0.54 -5.06 16.11
CA ASN A 113 -0.49 -3.83 16.91
C ASN A 113 -0.07 -2.60 16.10
N TYR A 114 0.19 -2.73 14.79
CA TYR A 114 0.59 -1.59 13.98
C TYR A 114 -0.58 -0.64 13.81
N LYS A 115 -0.32 0.66 13.92
CA LYS A 115 -1.35 1.69 13.77
C LYS A 115 -1.80 1.76 12.32
N VAL A 116 -3.10 1.64 12.07
CA VAL A 116 -3.66 1.95 10.76
C VAL A 116 -3.63 3.46 10.55
N VAL A 117 -2.91 3.94 9.53
CA VAL A 117 -2.75 5.38 9.23
C VAL A 117 -3.42 5.80 7.93
N LYS A 118 -3.77 4.85 7.06
CA LYS A 118 -4.54 5.09 5.84
C LYS A 118 -5.33 3.84 5.48
N ILE A 119 -6.57 4.04 5.04
CA ILE A 119 -7.40 2.99 4.43
C ILE A 119 -7.95 3.57 3.14
N ASP A 120 -7.68 2.88 2.03
CA ASP A 120 -8.29 3.12 0.74
C ASP A 120 -9.36 2.06 0.52
N TYR A 121 -10.61 2.51 0.46
CA TYR A 121 -11.73 1.66 0.11
C TYR A 121 -11.90 1.63 -1.40
N SER A 122 -12.12 0.44 -1.96
CA SER A 122 -12.53 0.28 -3.35
C SER A 122 -13.83 -0.50 -3.40
N LYS A 123 -14.68 -0.20 -4.38
CA LYS A 123 -15.78 -1.07 -4.81
C LYS A 123 -15.43 -1.51 -6.22
N ASN A 124 -14.89 -2.72 -6.35
CA ASN A 124 -14.74 -3.30 -7.68
C ASN A 124 -16.12 -3.76 -8.14
N VAL A 125 -16.59 -3.21 -9.26
CA VAL A 125 -17.85 -3.61 -9.88
C VAL A 125 -17.51 -4.62 -10.97
N MET A 126 -17.95 -5.86 -10.79
CA MET A 126 -17.81 -6.89 -11.81
C MET A 126 -18.98 -6.79 -12.79
N PHE A 127 -18.68 -6.79 -14.08
CA PHE A 127 -19.70 -6.84 -15.12
C PHE A 127 -19.82 -8.28 -15.62
N GLU A 128 -21.01 -8.86 -15.47
CA GLU A 128 -21.28 -10.27 -15.84
C GLU A 128 -21.46 -10.44 -17.36
N ASP A 129 -21.74 -9.35 -18.07
CA ASP A 129 -22.05 -9.33 -19.51
C ASP A 129 -20.80 -9.23 -20.40
N GLY A 130 -19.61 -9.34 -19.82
CA GLY A 130 -18.34 -9.19 -20.54
C GLY A 130 -17.98 -7.73 -20.84
N THR A 131 -18.70 -6.76 -20.28
CA THR A 131 -18.37 -5.35 -20.43
C THR A 131 -16.98 -5.06 -19.88
N THR A 132 -16.11 -4.54 -20.74
CA THR A 132 -14.74 -4.16 -20.41
C THR A 132 -14.69 -2.74 -19.84
N VAL A 133 -13.66 -2.48 -19.03
CA VAL A 133 -13.39 -1.12 -18.51
C VAL A 133 -13.23 -0.12 -19.66
N SER A 134 -12.62 -0.52 -20.78
CA SER A 134 -12.47 0.33 -21.96
C SER A 134 -13.81 0.74 -22.59
N GLN A 135 -14.81 -0.16 -22.61
CA GLN A 135 -16.16 0.16 -23.08
C GLN A 135 -16.86 1.15 -22.14
N ILE A 136 -16.73 0.98 -20.82
CA ILE A 136 -17.28 1.91 -19.83
C ILE A 136 -16.63 3.30 -19.97
N ILE A 137 -15.29 3.37 -20.05
CA ILE A 137 -14.59 4.65 -20.25
C ILE A 137 -15.03 5.31 -21.55
N ARG A 138 -15.17 4.55 -22.64
CA ARG A 138 -15.67 5.08 -23.91
C ARG A 138 -17.09 5.61 -23.78
N LEU A 139 -17.97 4.91 -23.08
CA LEU A 139 -19.35 5.33 -22.84
C LEU A 139 -19.39 6.62 -22.00
N LEU A 140 -18.60 6.69 -20.93
CA LEU A 140 -18.49 7.88 -20.08
C LEU A 140 -17.96 9.09 -20.85
N ASN A 141 -16.94 8.90 -21.71
CA ASN A 141 -16.41 9.96 -22.57
C ASN A 141 -17.41 10.43 -23.64
N SER A 142 -18.35 9.56 -24.04
CA SER A 142 -19.43 9.91 -24.97
C SER A 142 -20.67 10.49 -24.30
N ALA A 143 -20.74 10.42 -22.96
CA ALA A 143 -21.85 10.99 -22.22
C ALA A 143 -21.77 12.51 -22.30
N ASP A 144 -22.90 13.17 -22.57
CA ASP A 144 -22.99 14.63 -22.59
C ASP A 144 -22.98 15.17 -21.15
N THR A 145 -21.79 15.14 -20.54
CA THR A 145 -21.56 15.67 -19.21
C THR A 145 -21.20 17.14 -19.31
N ARG A 146 -21.92 18.00 -18.58
CA ARG A 146 -21.55 19.41 -18.44
C ARG A 146 -20.13 19.50 -17.87
N LYS A 147 -19.28 20.39 -18.42
CA LYS A 147 -17.90 20.63 -17.94
C LYS A 147 -17.79 20.90 -16.43
N SER A 148 -18.84 21.40 -15.80
CA SER A 148 -18.92 21.62 -14.35
C SER A 148 -18.91 20.32 -13.52
N LEU A 149 -19.18 19.16 -14.14
CA LEU A 149 -19.19 17.83 -13.52
C LEU A 149 -17.95 17.01 -13.91
N ASP A 150 -17.08 17.57 -14.77
CA ASP A 150 -15.86 16.93 -15.20
C ASP A 150 -14.82 17.01 -14.07
N VAL A 151 -14.58 15.86 -13.42
CA VAL A 151 -13.60 15.67 -12.35
C VAL A 151 -12.32 15.01 -12.85
N SER A 152 -12.16 14.84 -14.18
CA SER A 152 -10.95 14.25 -14.74
C SER A 152 -9.79 15.25 -14.67
N SER A 153 -8.90 15.04 -13.69
CA SER A 153 -7.57 15.66 -13.72
C SER A 153 -6.74 14.82 -14.65
N GLY A 154 -6.48 15.31 -15.86
CA GLY A 154 -5.78 14.55 -16.90
C GLY A 154 -4.38 14.13 -16.47
N ASP A 155 -4.26 12.90 -16.00
CA ASP A 155 -3.03 12.12 -15.86
C ASP A 155 -3.45 10.65 -15.68
N PHE A 156 -3.59 9.94 -16.80
CA PHE A 156 -3.69 8.47 -16.86
C PHE A 156 -2.42 7.92 -17.50
#